data_AF-A0AAD9NSD0-F1
#
_entry.id   AF-A0AAD9NSD0-F1
#
_cell.length_a   1.000
_cell.length_b   1.000
_cell.length_c   1.000
_cell.angle_alpha   90.00
_cell.angle_beta   90.00
_cell.angle_gamma   90.00
#
_symmetry.space_group_name_H-M   'P 1'
#
loop_
_entity.id
_entity.type
_entity.pdbx_description
1 polymer ?
#
loop_
_entity_poly.entity_id
_entity_poly.type
_entity_poly.pdbx_seq_one_letter_code
_entity_poly.pdbx_strand_id
1 'polypeptide(L)'
;MSNNRDVITSKLMVPARKSFLVELREARRATNDTAIANLNTWTVATKGRPVCLSIVWLQGIIVQNSSDKSFLLDDGTAVARILKPASFPGASVKTTPGTYVMVVGELIESGIVPTVRVMKMQDLSHDAMAEAFWSLEVIDLHQRT
;
A
#
# COMPACT_ATOMS: atom_id res chain seq x y z
N MET A 1 12.84 -12.25 23.46
CA MET A 1 11.61 -12.43 22.65
C MET A 1 10.96 -11.07 22.49
N SER A 2 11.25 -10.34 21.42
CA SER A 2 10.64 -9.02 21.18
C SER A 2 9.19 -9.21 20.73
N ASN A 3 8.26 -8.50 21.36
CA ASN A 3 6.83 -8.74 21.25
C ASN A 3 6.32 -8.24 19.89
N ASN A 4 5.62 -9.08 19.13
CA ASN A 4 5.17 -8.77 17.76
C ASN A 4 4.27 -7.50 17.68
N ARG A 5 3.64 -7.13 18.80
CA ARG A 5 2.84 -5.90 18.94
C ARG A 5 3.69 -4.63 18.92
N ASP A 6 4.85 -4.64 19.55
CA ASP A 6 5.73 -3.47 19.61
C ASP A 6 6.34 -3.18 18.23
N VAL A 7 6.61 -4.23 17.45
CA VAL A 7 7.10 -4.15 16.07
C VAL A 7 6.03 -3.59 15.12
N ILE A 8 4.76 -4.00 15.25
CA ILE A 8 3.68 -3.43 14.42
C ILE A 8 3.45 -1.96 14.77
N THR A 9 3.52 -1.62 16.06
CA THR A 9 3.32 -0.24 16.55
C THR A 9 4.42 0.68 16.04
N SER A 10 5.69 0.25 16.07
CA SER A 10 6.83 1.03 15.55
C SER A 10 6.78 1.19 14.02
N LYS A 11 6.32 0.17 13.28
CA LYS A 11 6.12 0.25 11.82
C LYS A 11 5.01 1.23 11.43
N LEU A 12 3.96 1.37 12.24
CA LEU A 12 2.88 2.34 12.03
C LEU A 12 3.30 3.79 12.30
N MET A 13 4.44 4.01 12.98
CA MET A 13 4.99 5.36 13.17
C MET A 13 5.71 5.89 11.91
N VAL A 14 5.94 5.02 10.92
CA VAL A 14 6.46 5.43 9.61
C VAL A 14 5.33 6.07 8.82
N PRO A 15 5.52 7.29 8.29
CA PRO A 15 4.48 7.95 7.51
C PRO A 15 4.15 7.12 6.27
N ALA A 16 2.87 6.72 6.15
CA ALA A 16 2.36 6.07 4.96
C ALA A 16 2.23 7.09 3.83
N ARG A 17 2.90 6.82 2.70
CA ARG A 17 2.87 7.73 1.55
C ARG A 17 1.76 7.34 0.58
N LYS A 18 0.85 8.29 0.29
CA LYS A 18 -0.13 8.13 -0.79
C LYS A 18 0.61 8.00 -2.12
N SER A 19 0.37 6.92 -2.84
CA SER A 19 1.08 6.59 -4.09
C SER A 19 0.12 5.91 -5.06
N PHE A 20 0.38 6.04 -6.36
CA PHE A 20 -0.26 5.19 -7.36
C PHE A 20 0.45 3.84 -7.48
N LEU A 21 -0.29 2.81 -7.86
CA LEU A 21 0.25 1.47 -8.06
C LEU A 21 1.28 1.42 -9.19
N VAL A 22 1.12 2.25 -10.23
CA VAL A 22 2.11 2.34 -11.32
C VAL A 22 3.47 2.80 -10.82
N GLU A 23 3.53 3.66 -9.80
CA GLU A 23 4.80 4.14 -9.22
C GLU A 23 5.52 3.02 -8.47
N LEU A 24 4.77 2.08 -7.89
CA LEU A 24 5.35 0.93 -7.19
C LEU A 24 5.98 -0.08 -8.15
N ARG A 25 5.54 -0.13 -9.41
CA ARG A 25 6.12 -1.02 -10.43
C ARG A 25 7.59 -0.73 -10.67
N GLU A 26 7.92 0.55 -10.73
CA GLU A 26 9.26 1.07 -11.00
C GLU A 26 10.09 1.28 -9.72
N ALA A 27 9.57 0.86 -8.57
CA ALA A 27 10.26 1.02 -7.29
C ALA A 27 11.56 0.22 -7.26
N ARG A 28 12.64 0.87 -6.82
CA ARG A 28 13.96 0.26 -6.64
C ARG A 28 14.25 0.12 -5.16
N ARG A 29 14.68 -1.06 -4.73
CA ARG A 29 15.04 -1.27 -3.33
C ARG A 29 16.26 -0.42 -2.99
N ALA A 30 16.15 0.42 -1.98
CA ALA A 30 17.28 1.18 -1.48
C ALA A 30 18.30 0.18 -0.90
N THR A 31 19.57 0.32 -1.28
CA THR A 31 20.66 -0.54 -0.80
C THR A 31 21.08 -0.20 0.63
N ASN A 32 20.62 0.93 1.16
CA ASN A 32 21.09 1.51 2.39
C ASN A 32 20.07 1.26 3.50
N ASP A 33 20.58 0.64 4.57
CA ASP A 33 19.89 0.23 5.79
C ASP A 33 19.30 1.46 6.51
N THR A 34 18.06 1.81 6.18
CA THR A 34 17.35 2.91 6.83
C THR A 34 16.73 2.42 8.13
N ALA A 35 17.43 2.72 9.23
CA ALA A 35 17.05 3.00 10.63
C ALA A 35 15.87 2.30 11.35
N ILE A 36 14.88 1.76 10.65
CA ILE A 36 13.69 1.12 11.23
C ILE A 36 13.81 -0.37 10.98
N ALA A 37 14.29 -1.07 11.99
CA ALA A 37 14.50 -2.51 11.97
C ALA A 37 13.25 -3.22 11.39
N ASN A 38 13.47 -4.00 10.32
CA ASN A 38 12.49 -4.89 9.67
C ASN A 38 11.51 -4.28 8.65
N LEU A 39 11.82 -3.14 8.02
CA LEU A 39 11.09 -2.65 6.83
C LEU A 39 12.01 -2.53 5.60
N ASN A 40 11.51 -2.96 4.45
CA ASN A 40 12.18 -2.65 3.19
C ASN A 40 11.96 -1.17 2.84
N THR A 41 13.03 -0.47 2.48
CA THR A 41 12.94 0.89 1.94
C THR A 41 13.13 0.87 0.44
N TRP A 42 12.29 1.65 -0.24
CA TRP A 42 12.19 1.70 -1.69
C TRP A 42 12.31 3.13 -2.16
N THR A 43 12.91 3.32 -3.33
CA THR A 43 12.93 4.59 -4.03
C THR A 43 12.03 4.48 -5.25
N VAL A 44 11.04 5.37 -5.35
CA VAL A 44 10.14 5.52 -6.50
C VAL A 44 10.40 6.85 -7.20
N ALA A 45 10.14 6.92 -8.50
CA ALA A 45 10.20 8.16 -9.24
C ALA A 45 8.81 8.79 -9.31
N THR A 46 8.62 9.86 -8.55
CA THR A 46 7.39 10.66 -8.57
C THR A 46 7.66 11.94 -9.34
N LYS A 47 7.02 12.15 -10.49
CA LYS A 47 7.25 13.30 -11.39
C LYS A 47 8.75 13.56 -11.70
N GLY A 48 9.52 12.48 -11.85
CA GLY A 48 10.95 12.56 -12.15
C GLY A 48 11.85 12.83 -10.93
N ARG A 49 11.29 12.93 -9.71
CA ARG A 49 12.06 13.06 -8.47
C ARG A 49 12.12 11.72 -7.72
N PRO A 50 13.30 11.30 -7.23
CA PRO A 50 13.40 10.11 -6.41
C PRO A 50 12.81 10.38 -5.01
N VAL A 51 11.93 9.50 -4.56
CA VAL A 51 11.28 9.56 -3.25
C VAL A 51 11.46 8.24 -2.54
N CYS A 52 11.90 8.29 -1.28
CA CYS A 52 11.98 7.11 -0.44
C CYS A 52 10.65 6.82 0.26
N LEU A 53 10.23 5.56 0.26
CA LEU A 53 9.07 5.07 0.99
C LEU A 53 9.33 3.67 1.54
N SER A 54 8.64 3.33 2.63
CA SER A 54 8.62 1.98 3.20
C SER A 54 7.18 1.50 3.39
N ILE A 55 6.31 2.42 3.84
CA ILE A 55 4.87 2.21 3.97
C ILE A 55 4.14 3.02 2.91
N VAL A 56 3.21 2.36 2.21
CA VAL A 56 2.36 2.96 1.18
C VAL A 56 0.93 3.09 1.69
N TRP A 57 0.25 4.13 1.23
CA TRP A 57 -1.19 4.31 1.32
C TRP A 57 -1.74 4.23 -0.10
N LEU A 58 -2.64 3.27 -0.32
CA LEU A 58 -3.24 2.96 -1.61
C LEU A 58 -4.76 2.99 -1.50
N GLN A 59 -5.43 3.32 -2.60
CA GLN A 59 -6.86 3.10 -2.75
C GLN A 59 -7.14 2.51 -4.14
N GLY A 60 -8.20 1.72 -4.23
CA GLY A 60 -8.58 1.06 -5.48
C GLY A 60 -9.72 0.07 -5.31
N ILE A 61 -10.10 -0.54 -6.42
CA ILE A 61 -11.13 -1.57 -6.51
C ILE A 61 -10.48 -2.95 -6.41
N ILE A 62 -11.08 -3.83 -5.62
CA ILE A 62 -10.69 -5.24 -5.63
C ILE A 62 -11.16 -5.87 -6.94
N VAL A 63 -10.25 -6.34 -7.78
CA VAL A 63 -10.61 -6.95 -9.09
C VAL A 63 -10.64 -8.47 -9.04
N GLN A 64 -9.87 -9.07 -8.13
CA GLN A 64 -9.83 -10.52 -7.98
C GLN A 64 -9.53 -10.90 -6.54
N ASN A 65 -10.26 -11.88 -6.01
CA ASN A 65 -9.91 -12.54 -4.76
C ASN A 65 -9.21 -13.87 -5.07
N SER A 66 -7.91 -13.97 -4.80
CA SER A 66 -7.16 -15.20 -5.08
C SER A 66 -7.30 -16.23 -3.95
N SER A 67 -7.52 -15.78 -2.71
CA SER A 67 -7.75 -16.61 -1.51
C SER A 67 -7.98 -15.74 -0.26
N ASP A 68 -8.25 -16.39 0.88
CA ASP A 68 -8.23 -15.74 2.19
C ASP A 68 -6.90 -15.06 2.54
N LYS A 69 -5.82 -15.37 1.81
CA LYS A 69 -4.48 -14.84 2.04
C LYS A 69 -4.10 -13.67 1.13
N SER A 70 -4.79 -13.44 0.01
CA SER A 70 -4.44 -12.34 -0.89
C SER A 70 -5.54 -11.98 -1.89
N PHE A 71 -5.51 -10.73 -2.37
CA PHE A 71 -6.38 -10.22 -3.43
C PHE A 71 -5.59 -9.30 -4.37
N LEU A 72 -6.18 -9.00 -5.53
CA LEU A 72 -5.66 -8.01 -6.48
C LEU A 72 -6.43 -6.70 -6.34
N LEU A 73 -5.69 -5.61 -6.23
CA LEU A 73 -6.19 -4.24 -6.14
C LEU A 73 -5.83 -3.51 -7.43
N ASP A 74 -6.79 -2.78 -8.00
CA ASP A 74 -6.63 -1.93 -9.17
C ASP A 74 -6.99 -0.49 -8.81
N ASP A 75 -6.09 0.45 -9.07
CA ASP A 75 -6.31 1.89 -8.83
C ASP A 75 -6.57 2.70 -10.11
N GLY A 76 -6.76 2.00 -11.24
CA GLY A 76 -6.90 2.58 -12.58
C GLY A 76 -5.57 2.84 -13.29
N THR A 77 -4.44 2.80 -12.58
CA THR A 77 -3.09 3.00 -13.16
C THR A 77 -2.33 1.69 -13.31
N ALA A 78 -2.54 0.75 -12.39
CA ALA A 78 -1.90 -0.56 -12.37
C ALA A 78 -2.67 -1.52 -11.45
N VAL A 79 -2.25 -2.79 -11.45
CA VAL A 79 -2.76 -3.82 -10.55
C VAL A 79 -1.65 -4.28 -9.62
N ALA A 80 -1.97 -4.45 -8.33
CA ALA A 80 -1.06 -4.92 -7.30
C ALA A 80 -1.64 -6.09 -6.50
N ARG A 81 -0.75 -6.96 -6.02
CA ARG A 81 -1.11 -8.08 -5.14
C ARG A 81 -1.03 -7.63 -3.69
N ILE A 82 -2.15 -7.74 -2.97
CA ILE A 82 -2.23 -7.42 -1.55
C ILE A 82 -2.22 -8.71 -0.73
N LEU A 83 -1.19 -8.90 0.10
CA LEU A 83 -1.05 -10.04 1.00
C LEU A 83 -1.68 -9.72 2.36
N LYS A 84 -2.58 -10.60 2.81
CA LYS A 84 -3.19 -10.57 4.14
C LYS A 84 -2.37 -11.46 5.10
N PRO A 85 -1.68 -10.89 6.09
CA PRO A 85 -1.04 -11.72 7.12
C PRO A 85 -2.10 -12.48 7.92
N ALA A 86 -1.78 -13.68 8.41
CA ALA A 86 -2.73 -14.53 9.14
C ALA A 86 -3.29 -13.84 10.41
N SER A 87 -2.51 -12.94 11.02
CA SER A 87 -2.90 -12.15 12.19
C SER A 87 -3.55 -10.80 11.83
N PHE A 88 -4.01 -10.61 10.58
CA PHE A 88 -4.55 -9.34 10.14
C PHE A 88 -5.86 -9.03 10.90
N PRO A 89 -5.92 -7.92 11.66
CA PRO A 89 -7.10 -7.59 12.46
C PRO A 89 -8.32 -7.16 11.62
N GLY A 90 -8.13 -6.83 10.34
CA GLY A 90 -9.21 -6.42 9.44
C GLY A 90 -9.94 -7.58 8.75
N ALA A 91 -10.06 -8.74 9.41
CA ALA A 91 -10.80 -9.90 8.91
C ALA A 91 -12.28 -9.60 8.57
N SER A 92 -12.83 -8.48 9.05
CA SER A 92 -14.18 -8.02 8.75
C SER A 92 -14.32 -7.29 7.40
N VAL A 93 -13.24 -6.82 6.79
CA VAL A 93 -13.31 -6.13 5.49
C VAL A 93 -13.56 -7.17 4.41
N LYS A 94 -14.73 -7.06 3.74
CA LYS A 94 -15.07 -7.94 2.63
C LYS A 94 -14.05 -7.72 1.50
N THR A 95 -13.45 -8.81 1.05
CA THR A 95 -12.52 -8.81 -0.09
C THR A 95 -13.22 -9.26 -1.38
N THR A 96 -14.49 -8.87 -1.52
CA THR A 96 -15.30 -9.19 -2.69
C THR A 96 -14.87 -8.35 -3.88
N PRO A 97 -14.77 -8.92 -5.10
CA PRO A 97 -14.54 -8.11 -6.29
C PRO A 97 -15.58 -6.99 -6.43
N GLY A 98 -15.14 -5.81 -6.84
CA GLY A 98 -15.95 -4.59 -6.93
C GLY A 98 -15.97 -3.71 -5.68
N THR A 99 -15.44 -4.18 -4.54
CA THR A 99 -15.34 -3.35 -3.32
C THR A 99 -14.22 -2.32 -3.49
N TYR A 100 -14.54 -1.05 -3.23
CA TYR A 100 -13.56 0.04 -3.19
C TYR A 100 -12.95 0.14 -1.80
N VAL A 101 -11.62 0.08 -1.70
CA VAL A 101 -10.92 -0.08 -0.42
C VAL A 101 -9.72 0.83 -0.33
N MET A 102 -9.41 1.24 0.89
CA MET A 102 -8.12 1.82 1.25
C MET A 102 -7.23 0.76 1.90
N VAL A 103 -5.96 0.75 1.51
CA VAL A 103 -4.92 -0.17 1.99
C VAL A 103 -3.71 0.64 2.45
N VAL A 104 -3.31 0.47 3.71
CA VAL A 104 -1.98 0.86 4.18
C VAL A 104 -1.15 -0.41 4.35
N GLY A 105 0.04 -0.44 3.75
CA GLY A 105 0.88 -1.63 3.78
C GLY A 105 2.35 -1.38 3.49
N GLU A 106 3.15 -2.42 3.70
CA GLU A 106 4.58 -2.45 3.39
C GLU A 106 4.78 -2.97 1.96
N LEU A 107 5.56 -2.25 1.16
CA LEU A 107 5.96 -2.75 -0.17
C LEU A 107 6.99 -3.88 0.02
N ILE A 108 6.65 -5.07 -0.46
CA ILE A 108 7.49 -6.28 -0.34
C ILE A 108 8.27 -6.54 -1.62
N GLU A 109 7.64 -6.31 -2.77
CA GLU A 109 8.20 -6.59 -4.08
C GLU A 109 7.67 -5.58 -5.10
N SER A 110 8.56 -5.10 -5.97
CA SER A 110 8.23 -4.27 -7.12
C SER A 110 8.23 -5.08 -8.41
N GLY A 111 7.78 -4.49 -9.51
CA GLY A 111 7.68 -5.16 -10.81
C GLY A 111 6.29 -5.02 -11.44
N ILE A 112 5.97 -5.85 -12.44
CA ILE A 112 4.74 -5.74 -13.24
C ILE A 112 3.48 -5.80 -12.37
N VAL A 113 3.49 -6.67 -11.35
CA VAL A 113 2.45 -6.77 -10.32
C VAL A 113 3.13 -6.62 -8.96
N PRO A 114 3.25 -5.39 -8.42
CA PRO A 114 3.91 -5.18 -7.15
C PRO A 114 3.13 -5.86 -6.03
N THR A 115 3.86 -6.31 -4.99
CA THR A 115 3.29 -7.03 -3.86
C THR A 115 3.38 -6.19 -2.59
N VAL A 116 2.23 -5.95 -1.95
CA VAL A 116 2.12 -5.16 -0.72
C VAL A 116 1.57 -6.03 0.41
N ARG A 117 2.23 -6.02 1.57
CA ARG A 117 1.73 -6.67 2.79
C ARG A 117 0.86 -5.68 3.55
N VAL A 118 -0.43 -5.99 3.70
CA VAL A 118 -1.38 -5.11 4.38
C VAL A 118 -1.10 -5.01 5.87
N MET A 119 -1.16 -3.78 6.39
CA MET A 119 -1.11 -3.46 7.82
C MET A 119 -2.45 -2.92 8.31
N LYS A 120 -3.14 -2.14 7.47
CA LYS A 120 -4.48 -1.62 7.72
C LYS A 120 -5.29 -1.62 6.43
N MET A 121 -6.58 -1.93 6.53
CA MET A 121 -7.51 -1.93 5.40
C MET A 121 -8.84 -1.36 5.87
N GLN A 122 -9.53 -0.66 4.97
CA GLN A 122 -10.86 -0.12 5.22
C GLN A 122 -11.70 -0.19 3.96
N ASP A 123 -12.96 -0.61 4.11
CA ASP A 123 -13.97 -0.51 3.05
C ASP A 123 -14.41 0.95 2.91
N LEU A 124 -14.29 1.49 1.69
CA LEU A 124 -14.69 2.84 1.33
C LEU A 124 -15.82 2.84 0.30
N SER A 125 -16.46 1.70 0.03
CA SER A 125 -17.51 1.56 -0.98
C SER A 125 -18.75 2.44 -0.72
N HIS A 126 -18.93 2.91 0.51
CA HIS A 126 -20.01 3.84 0.89
C HIS A 126 -19.61 5.32 0.74
N ASP A 127 -18.36 5.62 0.42
CA ASP A 127 -17.84 6.98 0.25
C ASP A 127 -17.46 7.22 -1.22
N ALA A 128 -18.45 7.63 -2.01
CA ALA A 128 -18.25 7.94 -3.43
C ALA A 128 -17.26 9.09 -3.66
N MET A 129 -17.05 9.96 -2.67
CA MET A 129 -16.10 11.06 -2.78
C MET A 129 -14.67 10.57 -2.61
N ALA A 130 -14.44 9.52 -1.82
CA ALA A 130 -13.11 8.93 -1.65
C ALA A 130 -12.51 8.44 -2.98
N GLU A 131 -13.29 7.74 -3.79
CA GLU A 131 -12.84 7.30 -5.13
C GLU A 131 -12.62 8.49 -6.06
N ALA A 132 -13.57 9.43 -6.11
CA ALA A 132 -13.48 10.60 -7.00
C ALA A 132 -12.27 11.49 -6.70
N PHE A 133 -11.90 11.65 -5.42
CA PHE A 133 -10.80 12.52 -5.03
C PHE A 133 -9.44 11.83 -4.92
N TRP A 134 -9.38 10.50 -4.90
CA TRP A 134 -8.13 9.79 -4.68
C TRP A 134 -7.00 10.24 -5.61
N SER A 135 -7.29 10.36 -6.91
CA SER A 135 -6.31 10.81 -7.90
C SER A 135 -5.79 12.22 -7.62
N LEU A 136 -6.67 13.15 -7.22
CA LEU A 136 -6.33 14.52 -6.87
C LEU A 136 -5.47 14.59 -5.62
N GLU A 137 -5.78 13.79 -4.60
CA GLU A 137 -5.01 13.71 -3.36
C GLU A 137 -3.56 13.26 -3.61
N VAL A 138 -3.37 12.25 -4.46
CA VAL A 138 -2.04 11.74 -4.81
C VAL A 138 -1.27 12.79 -5.63
N ILE A 139 -1.92 13.40 -6.62
CA ILE A 139 -1.31 14.43 -7.47
C ILE A 139 -0.88 15.66 -6.67
N ASP A 140 -1.72 16.13 -5.74
CA ASP A 140 -1.42 17.26 -4.85
C ASP A 140 -0.24 16.95 -3.92
N LEU A 141 -0.20 15.74 -3.33
CA LEU A 141 0.96 15.31 -2.53
C LEU A 141 2.25 15.35 -3.36
N HIS A 142 2.18 14.90 -4.61
CA HIS A 142 3.31 14.92 -5.54
C HIS A 142 3.71 16.32 -6.01
N GLN A 143 2.87 17.34 -5.85
CA GLN A 143 3.26 18.73 -6.10
C GLN A 143 4.01 19.34 -4.91
N ARG A 144 3.76 18.85 -3.70
CA ARG A 144 4.31 19.39 -2.44
C ARG A 144 5.64 18.76 -2.01
N THR A 145 6.13 17.77 -2.74
CA THR A 145 7.38 17.03 -2.45
C THR A 145 8.34 17.04 -3.63
#